data_AF-H5UUA6-F1
#
_entry.id   AF-H5UUA6-F1
#
_cell.length_a   1.000
_cell.length_b   1.000
_cell.length_c   1.000
_cell.angle_alpha   90.00
_cell.angle_beta   90.00
_cell.angle_gamma   90.00
#
_symmetry.space_group_name_H-M   'P 1'
#
loop_
_entity.id
_entity.type
_entity.pdbx_description
1 polymer ?
#
loop_
_entity_poly.entity_id
_entity_poly.type
_entity_poly.pdbx_seq_one_letter_code
_entity_poly.pdbx_strand_id
1 'polypeptide(L)'
;MRLVAQGSGSSPSTVTLVPDPAGRLPGRGAWIHPTTECLEQAVRRRAFGRALRLATGIDLGQVRAYVDAVENEHDERESGGCGRHLPRHRRGAGDAGMETESGLDADESPMSTHQ
;
A
#
# COMPACT_ATOMS: atom_id res chain seq x y z
N MET A 1 8.07 -11.41 0.48
CA MET A 1 8.27 -11.86 1.87
C MET A 1 6.92 -12.24 2.48
N ARG A 2 6.87 -13.31 3.29
CA ARG A 2 5.69 -13.69 4.07
C ARG A 2 5.77 -13.08 5.46
N LEU A 3 4.65 -12.59 5.98
CA LEU A 3 4.45 -12.14 7.35
C LEU A 3 3.55 -13.14 8.05
N VAL A 4 3.81 -13.47 9.31
CA VAL A 4 2.98 -14.39 10.10
C VAL A 4 2.48 -13.70 11.36
N ALA A 5 1.19 -13.85 11.65
CA ALA A 5 0.60 -13.39 12.90
C ALA A 5 0.90 -14.40 14.02
N GLN A 6 1.54 -13.93 15.09
CA GLN A 6 1.71 -14.68 16.34
C GLN A 6 0.92 -14.03 17.48
N GLY A 7 0.13 -14.83 18.19
CA GLY A 7 -0.57 -14.38 19.38
C GLY A 7 0.42 -14.20 20.53
N SER A 8 0.43 -13.02 21.16
CA SER A 8 1.19 -12.82 22.39
C SER A 8 0.52 -13.61 23.51
N GLY A 9 1.23 -14.55 24.13
CA GLY A 9 0.71 -15.32 25.26
C GLY A 9 0.29 -14.47 26.48
N SER A 10 0.66 -13.18 26.50
CA SER A 10 0.34 -12.24 27.57
C SER A 10 -0.96 -11.45 27.36
N SER A 11 -1.49 -11.35 26.13
CA SER A 11 -2.75 -10.65 25.86
C SER A 11 -3.43 -11.21 24.62
N PRO A 12 -4.65 -11.76 24.74
CA PRO A 12 -5.35 -12.39 23.61
C PRO A 12 -5.78 -11.37 22.54
N SER A 13 -5.72 -10.07 22.86
CA SER A 13 -6.06 -8.98 21.95
C SER A 13 -4.87 -8.51 21.10
N THR A 14 -3.61 -8.76 21.49
CA THR A 14 -2.45 -8.23 20.76
C THR A 14 -1.75 -9.32 19.96
N VAL A 15 -1.53 -9.04 18.67
CA VAL A 15 -0.86 -9.95 17.74
C VAL A 15 0.37 -9.28 17.17
N THR A 16 1.50 -9.97 17.24
CA THR A 16 2.77 -9.51 16.68
C THR A 16 2.94 -10.09 15.28
N LEU A 17 3.27 -9.23 14.31
CA LEU A 17 3.65 -9.71 12.98
C LEU A 17 5.14 -9.99 12.93
N VAL A 18 5.46 -11.20 12.50
CA VAL A 18 6.84 -11.69 12.37
C VAL A 18 7.16 -11.85 10.88
N PRO A 19 8.29 -11.30 10.39
CA PRO A 19 8.76 -11.55 9.04
C PRO A 19 9.28 -13.01 8.92
N ASP A 20 8.78 -13.72 7.92
CA ASP A 20 9.09 -15.13 7.60
C ASP A 20 9.57 -15.22 6.15
N PRO A 21 10.79 -14.76 5.83
CA PRO A 21 11.33 -14.86 4.48
C PRO A 21 11.46 -16.31 4.01
N ALA A 22 11.68 -17.24 4.94
CA ALA A 22 11.89 -18.66 4.66
C ALA A 22 10.61 -19.50 4.54
N GLY A 23 9.42 -18.94 4.83
CA GLY A 23 8.16 -19.68 4.71
C GLY A 23 7.97 -20.78 5.76
N ARG A 24 8.68 -20.75 6.89
CA ARG A 24 8.78 -21.90 7.82
C ARG A 24 7.84 -21.80 9.02
N LEU A 25 7.30 -20.62 9.29
CA LEU A 25 6.47 -20.43 10.48
C LEU A 25 5.04 -20.97 10.27
N PRO A 26 4.53 -21.81 11.19
CA PRO A 26 3.14 -22.25 11.15
C PRO A 26 2.22 -21.07 11.51
N GLY A 27 1.09 -20.96 10.81
CA GLY A 27 0.07 -19.95 11.11
C GLY A 27 -0.49 -19.21 9.89
N ARG A 28 -1.36 -18.23 10.17
CA ARG A 28 -1.96 -17.36 9.17
C ARG A 28 -0.94 -16.32 8.75
N GLY A 29 -0.67 -16.24 7.45
CA GLY A 29 0.32 -15.31 6.91
C GLY A 29 -0.19 -14.45 5.76
N ALA A 30 0.49 -13.33 5.55
CA ALA A 30 0.25 -12.37 4.48
C ALA A 30 1.52 -12.17 3.66
N TRP A 31 1.40 -12.03 2.35
CA TRP A 31 2.54 -11.81 1.46
C TRP A 31 2.63 -10.35 1.07
N ILE A 32 3.82 -9.76 1.25
CA ILE A 32 4.14 -8.39 0.81
C ILE A 32 5.55 -8.32 0.23
N HIS A 33 5.85 -7.25 -0.48
CA HIS A 33 7.22 -6.93 -0.85
C HIS A 33 8.00 -6.44 0.38
N PRO A 34 9.31 -6.78 0.50
CA PRO A 34 10.16 -6.30 1.58
C PRO A 34 10.59 -4.85 1.34
N THR A 35 9.62 -3.94 1.17
CA THR A 35 9.88 -2.51 0.95
C THR A 35 9.08 -1.66 1.90
N THR A 36 9.63 -0.51 2.30
CA THR A 36 8.95 0.38 3.25
C THR A 36 7.63 0.89 2.70
N GLU A 37 7.58 1.27 1.41
CA GLU A 37 6.33 1.73 0.76
C GLU A 37 5.21 0.66 0.81
N CYS A 38 5.55 -0.61 0.57
CA CYS A 38 4.56 -1.69 0.56
C CYS A 38 4.01 -1.93 1.97
N LEU A 39 4.88 -1.88 2.98
CA LEU A 39 4.49 -2.00 4.38
C LEU A 39 3.52 -0.87 4.77
N GLU A 40 3.89 0.39 4.51
CA GLU A 40 3.07 1.55 4.88
C GLU A 40 1.73 1.57 4.16
N GLN A 41 1.71 1.23 2.88
CA GLN A 41 0.48 1.15 2.10
C GLN A 41 -0.45 0.05 2.65
N ALA A 42 0.10 -1.10 3.04
CA ALA A 42 -0.67 -2.19 3.64
C ALA A 42 -1.23 -1.82 5.01
N VAL A 43 -0.48 -1.07 5.83
CA VAL A 43 -0.96 -0.51 7.11
C VAL A 43 -2.10 0.47 6.87
N ARG A 44 -1.90 1.45 5.97
CA ARG A 44 -2.89 2.49 5.66
C ARG A 44 -4.23 1.90 5.19
N ARG A 45 -4.16 0.83 4.39
CA ARG A 45 -5.35 0.12 3.86
C ARG A 45 -5.94 -0.89 4.86
N ARG A 46 -5.34 -1.06 6.04
CA ARG A 46 -5.70 -2.12 7.02
C ARG A 46 -5.69 -3.52 6.39
N ALA A 47 -4.77 -3.76 5.44
CA ALA A 47 -4.69 -5.00 4.68
C ALA A 47 -4.36 -6.19 5.60
N PHE A 48 -3.48 -6.00 6.59
CA PHE A 48 -3.13 -7.03 7.56
C PHE A 48 -4.30 -7.41 8.45
N GLY A 49 -5.05 -6.42 8.95
CA GLY A 49 -6.27 -6.66 9.72
C GLY A 49 -7.29 -7.48 8.95
N ARG A 50 -7.50 -7.20 7.65
CA ARG A 50 -8.38 -7.99 6.79
C ARG A 50 -7.84 -9.39 6.48
N ALA A 51 -6.58 -9.50 6.06
CA ALA A 51 -5.98 -10.77 5.65
C ALA A 51 -5.81 -11.75 6.82
N LEU A 52 -5.46 -11.24 7.99
CA LEU A 52 -5.18 -12.01 9.19
C LEU A 52 -6.36 -12.06 10.16
N ARG A 53 -7.47 -11.37 9.84
CA ARG A 53 -8.70 -11.25 10.66
C ARG A 53 -8.41 -10.75 12.08
N LEU A 54 -7.56 -9.72 12.19
CA LEU A 54 -7.14 -9.12 13.45
C LEU A 54 -8.01 -7.91 13.77
N ALA A 55 -8.57 -7.89 14.99
CA ALA A 55 -9.54 -6.87 15.40
C ALA A 55 -8.87 -5.55 15.82
N THR A 56 -7.85 -5.59 16.68
CA THR A 56 -7.18 -4.39 17.21
C THR A 56 -5.90 -4.77 17.94
N GLY A 57 -4.77 -4.11 17.66
CA GLY A 57 -3.49 -4.37 18.35
C GLY A 57 -2.51 -5.21 17.53
N ILE A 58 -2.07 -4.65 16.40
CA ILE A 58 -1.05 -5.27 15.54
C ILE A 58 0.29 -4.63 15.88
N ASP A 59 1.22 -5.41 16.42
CA ASP A 59 2.60 -4.96 16.57
C ASP A 59 3.39 -5.22 15.27
N LEU A 60 3.98 -4.15 14.74
CA LEU A 60 4.71 -4.13 13.47
C LEU A 60 6.20 -3.86 13.66
N GLY A 61 6.67 -3.69 14.90
CA GLY A 61 8.06 -3.30 15.17
C GLY A 61 9.06 -4.24 14.52
N GLN A 62 8.84 -5.55 14.62
CA GLN A 62 9.70 -6.57 14.03
C GLN A 62 9.72 -6.54 12.50
N VAL A 63 8.57 -6.30 11.87
CA VAL A 63 8.49 -6.19 10.41
C VAL A 63 9.18 -4.92 9.91
N ARG A 64 9.01 -3.79 10.60
CA ARG A 64 9.62 -2.51 10.23
C ARG A 64 11.15 -2.60 10.30
N ALA A 65 11.68 -3.14 11.41
CA ALA A 65 13.12 -3.35 11.58
C ALA A 65 13.70 -4.31 10.52
N TYR A 66 12.96 -5.36 10.16
CA TYR A 66 13.38 -6.26 9.10
C TYR A 66 13.42 -5.55 7.76
N VAL A 67 12.34 -4.86 7.36
CA VAL A 67 12.27 -4.15 6.06
C VAL A 67 13.40 -3.14 5.93
N ASP A 68 13.69 -2.37 6.97
CA ASP A 68 14.83 -1.47 7.00
C ASP A 68 16.16 -2.21 6.76
N ALA A 69 16.38 -3.33 7.45
CA ALA A 69 17.58 -4.16 7.27
C ALA A 69 17.71 -4.71 5.84
N VAL A 70 16.64 -5.26 5.23
CA VAL A 70 16.73 -5.80 3.86
C VAL A 70 16.82 -4.73 2.78
N GLU A 71 16.23 -3.54 2.97
CA GLU A 71 16.41 -2.42 2.02
C GLU A 71 17.88 -1.94 2.04
N ASN A 72 18.52 -1.92 3.22
CA ASN A 72 19.95 -1.62 3.33
C ASN A 72 20.85 -2.72 2.72
N GLU A 73 20.43 -3.99 2.75
CA GLU A 73 21.20 -5.11 2.17
C GLU A 73 21.00 -5.28 0.64
N HIS A 74 19.94 -4.72 0.05
CA HIS A 74 19.63 -4.86 -1.37
C HIS A 74 20.42 -3.92 -2.28
N ASP A 75 21.04 -2.86 -1.73
CA ASP A 75 21.87 -1.90 -2.48
C ASP A 75 23.13 -2.57 -3.07
N GLU A 76 23.68 -3.59 -2.40
CA GLU A 76 24.96 -4.23 -2.78
C GLU A 76 24.78 -5.48 -3.68
N ARG A 77 23.55 -5.99 -3.83
CA ARG A 77 23.28 -7.21 -4.63
C ARG A 77 22.76 -6.93 -6.05
N GLU A 78 22.56 -5.66 -6.41
CA GLU A 78 22.22 -5.24 -7.77
C GLU A 78 23.43 -4.86 -8.64
N SER A 79 24.59 -5.51 -8.45
CA SER A 79 25.70 -5.49 -9.42
C SER A 79 25.75 -6.70 -10.37
N GLY A 80 24.63 -7.42 -10.53
CA GLY A 80 24.47 -8.48 -11.54
C GLY A 80 23.18 -8.33 -12.36
N GLY A 81 23.18 -7.45 -13.37
CA GLY A 81 22.02 -7.15 -14.25
C GLY A 81 21.44 -8.36 -15.01
N CYS A 82 20.24 -8.34 -15.58
CA CYS A 82 19.66 -7.30 -16.42
C CYS A 82 18.13 -7.13 -16.21
N GLY A 83 17.71 -5.95 -15.76
CA GLY A 83 16.31 -5.54 -15.74
C GLY A 83 16.26 -4.02 -15.86
N ARG A 84 15.57 -3.51 -16.88
CA ARG A 84 15.44 -2.06 -17.14
C ARG A 84 14.85 -1.35 -15.90
N HIS A 85 15.71 -0.79 -15.06
CA HIS A 85 15.31 0.20 -14.07
C HIS A 85 15.18 1.54 -14.80
N LEU A 86 14.02 1.76 -15.41
CA LEU A 86 13.61 3.11 -15.80
C LEU A 86 13.40 3.91 -14.51
N PRO A 87 13.94 5.14 -14.39
CA PRO A 87 13.57 6.03 -13.31
C PRO A 87 12.06 6.27 -13.39
N ARG A 88 11.32 5.90 -12.34
CA ARG A 88 9.91 6.25 -12.24
C ARG A 88 9.81 7.75 -12.04
N HIS A 89 9.62 8.44 -13.17
CA HIS A 89 9.21 9.82 -13.29
C HIS A 89 8.27 10.27 -12.16
N ARG A 90 8.61 11.44 -11.60
CA ARG A 90 7.69 12.39 -10.99
C ARG A 90 6.32 12.34 -11.68
N ARG A 91 5.27 12.03 -10.93
CA ARG A 91 3.90 12.52 -11.16
C ARG A 91 3.52 13.19 -9.85
N GLY A 92 3.52 14.51 -9.75
CA GLY A 92 2.55 15.34 -10.48
C GLY A 92 1.27 15.35 -9.65
N ALA A 93 1.32 16.02 -8.49
CA ALA A 93 0.13 16.33 -7.72
C ALA A 93 -0.64 17.38 -8.54
N GLY A 94 -1.66 16.91 -9.26
CA GLY A 94 -2.61 17.76 -9.95
C GLY A 94 -3.34 18.61 -8.92
N ASP A 95 -3.27 19.91 -9.16
CA ASP A 95 -4.18 20.95 -8.70
C ASP A 95 -5.64 20.50 -8.87
N ALA A 96 -6.45 20.74 -7.83
CA ALA A 96 -7.90 20.60 -7.88
C ALA A 96 -8.50 22.00 -7.74
N GLY A 97 -8.32 22.83 -8.77
CA GLY A 97 -9.15 24.00 -9.01
C GLY A 97 -10.52 23.56 -9.53
N MET A 98 -11.52 23.51 -8.63
CA MET A 98 -12.92 23.40 -9.00
C MET A 98 -13.50 24.82 -9.08
N GLU A 99 -13.22 25.50 -10.18
CA GLU A 99 -13.81 26.80 -10.51
C GLU A 99 -15.13 26.55 -11.23
N THR A 100 -16.24 26.66 -10.50
CA THR A 100 -17.58 26.64 -11.10
C THR A 100 -17.95 28.05 -11.54
N GLU A 101 -17.54 28.43 -12.75
CA GLU A 101 -18.13 29.55 -13.48
C GLU A 101 -19.25 29.03 -14.39
N SER A 102 -20.45 28.82 -13.84
CA SER A 102 -21.64 28.61 -14.66
C SER A 102 -22.18 29.97 -15.07
N GLY A 103 -21.57 30.55 -16.08
CA GLY A 103 -22.03 31.77 -16.73
C GLY A 103 -22.67 31.48 -18.08
N LEU A 104 -23.98 31.78 -18.17
CA LEU A 104 -24.67 32.38 -19.33
C LEU A 104 -24.80 31.45 -20.59
N ASP A 105 -25.81 31.44 -21.46
CA ASP A 105 -26.86 32.36 -21.84
C ASP A 105 -28.07 31.59 -22.41
N ALA A 106 -29.24 32.19 -22.31
CA ALA A 106 -30.43 31.78 -23.03
C ALA A 106 -30.26 32.05 -24.54
N ASP A 107 -30.59 31.07 -25.37
CA ASP A 107 -31.05 31.34 -26.74
C ASP A 107 -32.28 30.47 -27.02
N GLU A 108 -33.42 31.13 -26.96
CA GLU A 108 -34.70 30.65 -27.43
C GLU A 108 -34.64 30.50 -28.96
N SER A 109 -34.78 29.28 -29.47
CA SER A 109 -34.99 29.07 -30.90
C SER A 109 -36.30 28.29 -31.14
N PRO A 110 -37.40 28.97 -31.51
CA PRO A 110 -38.68 28.35 -31.85
C PRO A 110 -38.60 27.69 -33.24
N MET A 111 -38.96 26.41 -33.34
CA MET A 111 -39.19 25.76 -34.63
C MET A 111 -40.47 26.33 -35.27
N SER A 112 -40.29 27.35 -36.09
CA SER A 112 -41.31 27.86 -37.00
C SER A 112 -41.23 27.11 -38.33
N THR A 113 -42.38 26.62 -38.78
CA THR A 113 -42.76 26.43 -40.20
C THR A 113 -41.99 25.39 -41.01
N HIS A 114 -42.69 24.36 -41.53
CA HIS A 114 -42.71 24.01 -42.96
C HIS A 114 -43.78 22.94 -43.26
N GLN A 115 -44.77 23.37 -44.06
CA GLN A 115 -45.74 22.66 -44.91
C GLN A 115 -46.63 21.56 -44.32
#